data_AF-A0A919HJF0-F1
#
_entry.id   AF-A0A919HJF0-F1
#
_cell.length_a   1.000
_cell.length_b   1.000
_cell.length_c   1.000
_cell.angle_alpha   90.00
_cell.angle_beta   90.00
_cell.angle_gamma   90.00
#
_symmetry.space_group_name_H-M   'P 1'
#
loop_
_entity.id
_entity.type
_entity.pdbx_description
1 polymer ?
#
loop_
_entity_poly.entity_id
_entity_poly.type
_entity_poly.pdbx_seq_one_letter_code
_entity_poly.pdbx_strand_id
1 'polypeptide(L)'
;MTRVEEEATAGEMTNGTAGEAAQAGKAAEATEATEATEATDGGTDQPSPPLVPCPVPLCGTPNDPDAATCSACDTPLFGYGRLRLYPDYLFNQGLAAARDNRLTAARDCFAAVVHWCPTDTEARNALALASLQLGDRDSARWHWQEVLRRRSGDRRAASGLSRLDRDPG
;
A
#
# COMPACT_ATOMS: atom_id res chain seq x y z
N MET A 1 -13.34 67.26 5.91
CA MET A 1 -13.30 65.80 6.10
C MET A 1 -11.85 65.38 5.93
N THR A 2 -11.23 65.02 7.05
CA THR A 2 -9.82 64.75 7.24
C THR A 2 -9.40 63.39 6.70
N ARG A 3 -8.23 63.39 6.05
CA ARG A 3 -7.34 62.31 5.60
C ARG A 3 -7.23 61.13 6.57
N VAL A 4 -7.24 59.90 6.06
CA VAL A 4 -6.28 58.84 6.46
C VAL A 4 -6.00 57.95 5.25
N GLU A 5 -4.78 58.05 4.73
CA GLU A 5 -4.09 57.06 3.91
C GLU A 5 -3.12 56.34 4.86
N GLU A 6 -3.03 55.01 4.81
CA GLU A 6 -2.04 54.19 5.55
C GLU A 6 -1.74 52.97 4.65
N GLU A 7 -0.76 53.06 3.75
CA GLU A 7 0.67 52.73 3.92
C GLU A 7 0.92 51.23 4.24
N ALA A 8 1.09 50.46 3.17
CA ALA A 8 1.65 49.12 3.19
C ALA A 8 3.18 49.19 3.23
N THR A 9 3.78 48.69 4.30
CA THR A 9 5.23 48.52 4.45
C THR A 9 5.60 47.04 4.28
N ALA A 10 6.17 46.71 3.12
CA ALA A 10 6.84 45.43 2.87
C ALA A 10 8.34 45.61 3.16
N GLY A 11 8.82 44.98 4.24
CA GLY A 11 10.21 44.97 4.65
C GLY A 11 11.01 43.87 3.94
N GLU A 12 12.16 44.27 3.43
CA GLU A 12 13.25 43.49 2.84
C GLU A 12 13.70 42.28 3.67
N MET A 13 14.13 41.21 2.99
CA MET A 13 15.33 40.47 3.40
C MET A 13 16.17 40.14 2.17
N THR A 14 17.41 40.62 2.23
CA THR A 14 18.43 40.63 1.18
C THR A 14 19.34 39.40 1.26
N ASN A 15 20.02 39.18 0.13
CA ASN A 15 20.98 38.12 -0.18
C ASN A 15 22.15 37.99 0.81
N GLY A 16 22.60 36.75 1.02
CA GLY A 16 23.92 36.41 1.53
C GLY A 16 24.61 35.40 0.61
N THR A 17 25.59 35.89 -0.17
CA THR A 17 26.54 35.11 -0.97
C THR A 17 27.84 34.83 -0.21
N ALA A 18 28.58 33.84 -0.71
CA ALA A 18 30.03 33.62 -0.65
C ALA A 18 30.55 32.58 0.37
N GLY A 19 31.34 31.65 -0.17
CA GLY A 19 32.11 30.65 0.58
C GLY A 19 32.78 29.58 -0.29
N GLU A 20 33.47 29.98 -1.37
CA GLU A 20 34.49 29.15 -2.03
C GLU A 20 35.74 29.03 -1.15
N ALA A 21 36.30 27.81 -1.07
CA ALA A 21 37.73 27.48 -1.22
C ALA A 21 38.10 26.23 -0.40
N ALA A 22 38.58 25.17 -1.08
CA ALA A 22 39.97 24.74 -0.96
C ALA A 22 40.17 23.38 -1.63
N GLN A 23 41.05 23.39 -2.63
CA GLN A 23 41.57 22.26 -3.36
C GLN A 23 42.97 21.93 -2.81
N ALA A 24 43.25 20.65 -2.58
CA ALA A 24 44.62 20.14 -2.50
C ALA A 24 44.61 18.64 -2.83
N GLY A 25 45.24 18.28 -3.95
CA GLY A 25 45.34 16.91 -4.41
C GLY A 25 46.48 16.12 -3.77
N LYS A 26 46.46 14.81 -4.00
CA LYS A 26 47.68 14.02 -4.16
C LYS A 26 47.37 12.80 -5.02
N ALA A 27 48.10 12.69 -6.12
CA ALA A 27 48.15 11.53 -6.98
C ALA A 27 49.00 10.43 -6.31
N ALA A 28 48.60 9.17 -6.46
CA ALA A 28 49.51 8.02 -6.43
C ALA A 28 48.86 6.82 -7.13
N GLU A 29 49.50 6.42 -8.22
CA GLU A 29 49.74 5.07 -8.73
C GLU A 29 48.57 4.12 -9.05
N ALA A 30 48.46 3.89 -10.36
CA ALA A 30 47.80 2.78 -11.00
C ALA A 30 48.45 1.45 -10.63
N THR A 31 47.61 0.46 -10.34
CA THR A 31 47.91 -0.95 -10.59
C THR A 31 46.70 -1.58 -11.26
N GLU A 32 46.90 -2.00 -12.50
CA GLU A 32 45.96 -2.82 -13.28
C GLU A 32 45.84 -4.20 -12.62
N ALA A 33 44.64 -4.52 -12.14
CA ALA A 33 44.18 -5.88 -11.96
C ALA A 33 42.90 -6.02 -12.78
N THR A 34 43.02 -6.72 -13.90
CA THR A 34 41.92 -7.11 -14.77
C THR A 34 41.09 -8.19 -14.08
N GLU A 35 40.11 -7.76 -13.28
CA GLU A 35 39.03 -8.65 -12.84
C GLU A 35 38.01 -8.78 -13.97
N ALA A 36 37.86 -10.02 -14.43
CA ALA A 36 36.81 -10.43 -15.34
C ALA A 36 35.46 -10.09 -14.70
N THR A 37 34.71 -9.22 -15.37
CA THR A 37 33.31 -8.95 -15.07
C THR A 37 32.51 -10.22 -15.34
N GLU A 38 32.32 -11.04 -14.30
CA GLU A 38 31.20 -11.98 -14.25
C GLU A 38 29.92 -11.13 -14.34
N ALA A 39 29.25 -11.23 -15.48
CA ALA A 39 27.90 -10.73 -15.66
C ALA A 39 27.00 -11.50 -14.69
N THR A 40 26.78 -10.94 -13.51
CA THR A 40 25.62 -11.31 -12.70
C THR A 40 24.40 -10.91 -13.51
N ASP A 41 23.77 -11.90 -14.14
CA ASP A 41 22.44 -11.82 -14.71
C ASP A 41 21.50 -11.33 -13.60
N GLY A 42 21.33 -10.01 -13.53
CA GLY A 42 20.39 -9.32 -12.67
C GLY A 42 18.97 -9.52 -13.18
N GLY A 43 18.59 -10.78 -13.39
CA GLY A 43 17.23 -11.19 -13.67
C GLY A 43 16.37 -10.72 -12.54
N THR A 44 15.70 -9.59 -12.74
CA THR A 44 14.60 -9.16 -11.90
C THR A 44 13.55 -10.25 -12.02
N ASP A 45 13.56 -11.18 -11.08
CA ASP A 45 12.49 -12.16 -10.84
C ASP A 45 11.27 -11.37 -10.35
N GLN A 46 10.70 -10.56 -11.25
CA GLN A 46 9.42 -9.93 -11.02
C GLN A 46 8.39 -11.05 -11.05
N PRO A 47 7.65 -11.28 -9.95
CA PRO A 47 6.61 -12.28 -9.94
C PRO A 47 5.64 -11.98 -11.08
N SER A 48 5.30 -13.00 -11.87
CA SER A 48 4.35 -12.85 -12.97
C SER A 48 3.04 -12.23 -12.45
N PRO A 49 2.45 -11.27 -13.19
CA PRO A 49 1.21 -10.64 -12.76
C PRO A 49 0.11 -11.70 -12.57
N PRO A 50 -0.83 -11.47 -11.63
CA PRO A 50 -1.90 -12.43 -11.38
C PRO A 50 -2.78 -12.58 -12.62
N LEU A 51 -3.08 -13.82 -13.00
CA LEU A 51 -3.97 -14.11 -14.14
C LEU A 51 -5.43 -14.06 -13.70
N VAL A 52 -6.31 -13.59 -14.60
CA VAL A 52 -7.76 -13.54 -14.38
C VAL A 52 -8.47 -14.61 -15.21
N PRO A 53 -9.31 -15.48 -14.60
CA PRO A 53 -10.02 -16.51 -15.34
C PRO A 53 -11.16 -15.88 -16.14
N CYS A 54 -11.38 -16.32 -17.38
CA CYS A 54 -12.51 -15.91 -18.19
C CYS A 54 -13.83 -16.06 -17.40
N PRO A 55 -14.73 -15.06 -17.42
CA PRO A 55 -15.98 -15.10 -16.65
C PRO A 55 -16.99 -16.13 -17.19
N VAL A 56 -16.80 -16.65 -18.41
CA VAL A 56 -17.64 -17.71 -18.96
C VAL A 56 -17.32 -19.02 -18.22
N PRO A 57 -18.27 -19.61 -17.46
CA PRO A 57 -18.00 -20.76 -16.59
C PRO A 57 -17.43 -21.99 -17.32
N LEU A 58 -17.81 -22.18 -18.59
CA LEU A 58 -17.30 -23.27 -19.42
C LEU A 58 -15.92 -23.00 -20.04
N CYS A 59 -15.48 -21.74 -20.05
CA CYS A 59 -14.17 -21.37 -20.59
C CYS A 59 -13.14 -21.35 -19.46
N GLY A 60 -13.27 -20.45 -18.48
CA GLY A 60 -12.34 -20.31 -17.36
C GLY A 60 -10.87 -20.01 -17.73
N THR A 61 -10.54 -19.90 -19.03
CA THR A 61 -9.16 -19.70 -19.53
C THR A 61 -8.51 -18.53 -18.80
N PRO A 62 -7.29 -18.67 -18.29
CA PRO A 62 -6.57 -17.56 -17.67
C PRO A 62 -6.16 -16.53 -18.72
N ASN A 63 -6.32 -15.25 -18.39
CA ASN A 63 -5.94 -14.14 -19.24
C ASN A 63 -5.13 -13.11 -18.46
N ASP A 64 -4.37 -12.31 -19.20
CA ASP A 64 -3.81 -11.08 -18.67
C ASP A 64 -4.94 -10.16 -18.16
N PRO A 65 -4.79 -9.49 -17.01
CA PRO A 65 -5.81 -8.57 -16.47
C PRO A 65 -6.21 -7.43 -17.40
N ASP A 66 -5.31 -7.00 -18.28
CA ASP A 66 -5.53 -5.93 -19.26
C ASP A 66 -5.92 -6.46 -20.65
N ALA A 67 -6.11 -7.77 -20.80
CA ALA A 67 -6.61 -8.35 -22.04
C ALA A 67 -7.98 -7.77 -22.41
N ALA A 68 -8.14 -7.35 -23.66
CA ALA A 68 -9.42 -6.86 -24.17
C ALA A 68 -10.46 -7.97 -24.33
N THR A 69 -10.02 -9.16 -24.73
CA THR A 69 -10.83 -10.36 -24.95
C THR A 69 -10.14 -11.60 -24.40
N CYS A 70 -10.94 -12.65 -24.16
CA CYS A 70 -10.41 -13.94 -23.75
C CYS A 70 -9.67 -14.62 -24.91
N SER A 71 -8.47 -15.15 -24.63
CA SER A 71 -7.61 -15.82 -25.61
C SER A 71 -8.19 -17.11 -26.21
N ALA A 72 -9.24 -17.68 -25.62
CA ALA A 72 -9.83 -18.94 -26.07
C ALA A 72 -11.23 -18.82 -26.68
N CYS A 73 -12.06 -17.87 -26.21
CA CYS A 73 -13.47 -17.77 -26.62
C CYS A 73 -13.90 -16.36 -27.02
N ASP A 74 -12.95 -15.43 -27.16
CA ASP A 74 -13.17 -14.03 -27.57
C ASP A 74 -14.14 -13.23 -26.68
N THR A 75 -14.50 -13.75 -25.51
CA THR A 75 -15.36 -13.03 -24.56
C THR A 75 -14.70 -11.71 -24.17
N PRO A 76 -15.38 -10.57 -24.28
CA PRO A 76 -14.85 -9.29 -23.83
C PRO A 76 -14.49 -9.33 -22.34
N LEU A 77 -13.25 -8.94 -22.01
CA LEU A 77 -12.74 -8.90 -20.65
C LEU A 77 -12.55 -7.47 -20.13
N PHE A 78 -12.86 -6.47 -20.95
CA PHE A 78 -12.75 -5.06 -20.57
C PHE A 78 -13.49 -4.80 -19.24
N GLY A 79 -12.76 -4.29 -18.26
CA GLY A 79 -13.27 -4.01 -16.91
C GLY A 79 -13.39 -5.23 -16.00
N TYR A 80 -13.63 -6.44 -16.51
CA TYR A 80 -13.73 -7.66 -15.69
C TYR A 80 -12.43 -7.94 -14.95
N GLY A 81 -11.28 -7.93 -15.65
CA GLY A 81 -9.98 -8.18 -15.02
C GLY A 81 -9.69 -7.20 -13.89
N ARG A 82 -9.96 -5.91 -14.13
CA ARG A 82 -9.82 -4.84 -13.14
C ARG A 82 -10.71 -5.03 -11.93
N LEU A 83 -12.01 -5.30 -12.14
CA LEU A 83 -12.94 -5.54 -11.04
C LEU A 83 -12.56 -6.78 -10.23
N ARG A 84 -12.05 -7.83 -10.89
CA ARG A 84 -11.64 -9.06 -10.23
C ARG A 84 -10.47 -8.86 -9.28
N LEU A 85 -9.51 -8.04 -9.67
CA LEU A 85 -8.29 -7.74 -8.90
C LEU A 85 -8.46 -6.55 -7.93
N TYR A 86 -9.59 -5.82 -8.01
CA TYR A 86 -9.80 -4.62 -7.22
C TYR A 86 -9.69 -4.83 -5.70
N PRO A 87 -10.21 -5.93 -5.10
CA PRO A 87 -10.01 -6.19 -3.68
C PRO A 87 -8.53 -6.36 -3.29
N ASP A 88 -7.73 -7.06 -4.10
CA ASP A 88 -6.30 -7.24 -3.85
C ASP A 88 -5.54 -5.91 -3.95
N TYR A 89 -5.90 -5.09 -4.95
CA TYR A 89 -5.38 -3.73 -5.09
C TYR A 89 -5.67 -2.88 -3.84
N LEU A 90 -6.93 -2.86 -3.37
CA LEU A 90 -7.33 -2.14 -2.16
C LEU A 90 -6.62 -2.67 -0.91
N PHE A 91 -6.47 -3.99 -0.78
CA PHE A 91 -5.76 -4.60 0.34
C PHE A 91 -4.29 -4.15 0.39
N ASN A 92 -3.60 -4.22 -0.75
CA ASN A 92 -2.21 -3.77 -0.86
C ASN A 92 -2.05 -2.27 -0.62
N GLN A 93 -2.99 -1.46 -1.11
CA GLN A 93 -3.04 -0.03 -0.81
C GLN A 93 -3.22 0.23 0.70
N GLY A 94 -4.08 -0.54 1.36
CA GLY A 94 -4.27 -0.48 2.81
C GLY A 94 -3.02 -0.86 3.58
N LEU A 95 -2.30 -1.91 3.16
CA LEU A 95 -1.02 -2.29 3.75
C LEU A 95 0.04 -1.19 3.59
N ALA A 96 0.13 -0.58 2.41
CA ALA A 96 1.04 0.54 2.18
C ALA A 96 0.70 1.74 3.07
N ALA A 97 -0.58 2.11 3.14
CA ALA A 97 -1.03 3.19 4.02
C ALA A 97 -0.75 2.92 5.51
N ALA A 98 -0.91 1.67 5.97
CA ALA A 98 -0.61 1.29 7.35
C ALA A 98 0.90 1.40 7.66
N ARG A 99 1.77 0.98 6.72
CA ARG A 99 3.23 1.13 6.85
C ARG A 99 3.65 2.60 6.94
N ASP A 100 2.95 3.47 6.20
CA ASP A 100 3.16 4.92 6.23
C ASP A 100 2.49 5.61 7.44
N ASN A 101 1.94 4.86 8.40
CA ASN A 101 1.19 5.36 9.55
C ASN A 101 -0.06 6.20 9.17
N ARG A 102 -0.57 6.06 7.94
CA ARG A 102 -1.81 6.68 7.47
C ARG A 102 -3.00 5.81 7.83
N LEU A 103 -3.24 5.64 9.13
CA LEU A 103 -4.15 4.65 9.68
C LEU A 103 -5.61 4.80 9.21
N THR A 104 -6.11 6.03 9.06
CA THR A 104 -7.47 6.26 8.52
C THR A 104 -7.60 5.74 7.09
N ALA A 105 -6.62 6.05 6.23
CA ALA A 105 -6.63 5.56 4.85
C ALA A 105 -6.50 4.02 4.79
N ALA A 106 -5.69 3.43 5.68
CA ALA A 106 -5.57 1.98 5.79
C ALA A 106 -6.91 1.33 6.19
N ARG A 107 -7.56 1.86 7.23
CA ARG A 107 -8.87 1.41 7.69
C ARG A 107 -9.89 1.47 6.56
N ASP A 108 -9.97 2.57 5.83
CA ASP A 108 -10.94 2.76 4.75
C ASP A 108 -10.69 1.78 3.59
N CYS A 109 -9.42 1.52 3.25
CA CYS A 109 -9.06 0.50 2.26
C CYS A 109 -9.50 -0.91 2.71
N PHE A 110 -9.18 -1.33 3.94
CA PHE A 110 -9.58 -2.64 4.44
C PHE A 110 -11.09 -2.79 4.59
N ALA A 111 -11.80 -1.71 4.98
CA ALA A 111 -13.25 -1.68 5.00
C ALA A 111 -13.85 -1.91 3.61
N ALA A 112 -13.27 -1.30 2.58
CA ALA A 112 -13.67 -1.54 1.20
C ALA A 112 -13.44 -3.00 0.79
N VAL A 113 -12.30 -3.62 1.13
CA VAL A 113 -12.07 -5.05 0.85
C VAL A 113 -13.11 -5.93 1.55
N VAL A 114 -13.42 -5.68 2.83
CA VAL A 114 -14.45 -6.42 3.58
C VAL A 114 -15.84 -6.24 2.96
N HIS A 115 -16.13 -5.08 2.38
CA HIS A 115 -17.39 -4.83 1.67
C HIS A 115 -17.48 -5.67 0.39
N TRP A 116 -16.42 -5.72 -0.41
CA TRP A 116 -16.36 -6.53 -1.65
C TRP A 116 -16.27 -8.03 -1.38
N CYS A 117 -15.54 -8.41 -0.33
CA CYS A 117 -15.27 -9.79 0.05
C CYS A 117 -15.63 -10.02 1.54
N PRO A 118 -16.93 -10.17 1.87
CA PRO A 118 -17.37 -10.32 3.27
C PRO A 118 -16.83 -11.56 3.99
N THR A 119 -16.31 -12.54 3.27
CA THR A 119 -15.71 -13.76 3.84
C THR A 119 -14.20 -13.65 4.05
N ASP A 120 -13.57 -12.57 3.60
CA ASP A 120 -12.13 -12.36 3.76
C ASP A 120 -11.79 -12.10 5.23
N THR A 121 -11.18 -13.11 5.86
CA THR A 121 -10.74 -13.05 7.25
C THR A 121 -9.47 -12.23 7.43
N GLU A 122 -8.63 -12.15 6.40
CA GLU A 122 -7.39 -11.39 6.46
C GLU A 122 -7.66 -9.88 6.38
N ALA A 123 -8.49 -9.45 5.42
CA ALA A 123 -8.97 -8.07 5.34
C ALA A 123 -9.71 -7.64 6.61
N ARG A 124 -10.57 -8.51 7.16
CA ARG A 124 -11.29 -8.21 8.40
C ARG A 124 -10.35 -8.11 9.62
N ASN A 125 -9.31 -8.94 9.69
CA ASN A 125 -8.28 -8.83 10.73
C ASN A 125 -7.46 -7.53 10.59
N ALA A 126 -7.11 -7.14 9.37
CA ALA A 126 -6.39 -5.90 9.09
C ALA A 126 -7.23 -4.66 9.45
N LEU A 127 -8.53 -4.68 9.12
CA LEU A 127 -9.49 -3.65 9.51
C LEU A 127 -9.58 -3.50 11.03
N ALA A 128 -9.73 -4.62 11.76
CA ALA A 128 -9.78 -4.60 13.22
C ALA A 128 -8.50 -4.00 13.85
N LEU A 129 -7.33 -4.35 13.31
CA LEU A 129 -6.06 -3.80 13.78
C LEU A 129 -5.95 -2.30 13.51
N ALA A 130 -6.33 -1.84 12.31
CA ALA A 130 -6.32 -0.42 11.96
C ALA A 130 -7.30 0.38 12.86
N SER A 131 -8.50 -0.16 13.14
CA SER A 131 -9.44 0.43 14.09
C SER A 131 -8.86 0.54 15.48
N LEU A 132 -8.20 -0.51 16.00
CA LEU A 132 -7.56 -0.47 17.31
C LEU A 132 -6.47 0.61 17.38
N GLN A 133 -5.63 0.72 16.36
CA GLN A 133 -4.55 1.72 16.32
C GLN A 133 -5.08 3.16 16.24
N LEU A 134 -6.30 3.35 15.71
CA LEU A 134 -7.02 4.63 15.72
C LEU A 134 -7.77 4.89 17.05
N GLY A 135 -7.74 3.95 18.00
CA GLY A 135 -8.46 4.05 19.27
C GLY A 135 -9.93 3.59 19.22
N ASP A 136 -10.41 3.12 18.06
CA ASP A 136 -11.76 2.56 17.89
C ASP A 136 -11.79 1.09 18.32
N ARG A 137 -11.80 0.91 19.64
CA ARG A 137 -11.75 -0.39 20.31
C ARG A 137 -13.01 -1.22 20.09
N ASP A 138 -14.17 -0.57 19.96
CA ASP A 138 -15.44 -1.24 19.74
C ASP A 138 -15.52 -1.84 18.34
N SER A 139 -15.12 -1.08 17.32
CA SER A 139 -14.99 -1.58 15.94
C SER A 139 -13.99 -2.74 15.87
N ALA A 140 -12.81 -2.58 16.49
CA ALA A 140 -11.80 -3.64 16.53
C ALA A 140 -12.35 -4.94 17.16
N ARG A 141 -13.03 -4.83 18.31
CA ARG A 141 -13.66 -5.97 18.99
C ARG A 141 -14.68 -6.66 18.09
N TRP A 142 -15.59 -5.89 17.49
CA TRP A 142 -16.63 -6.42 16.61
C TRP A 142 -16.03 -7.21 15.44
N HIS A 143 -15.05 -6.64 14.75
CA HIS A 143 -14.41 -7.29 13.61
C HIS A 143 -13.68 -8.59 13.99
N TRP A 144 -12.95 -8.63 15.11
CA TRP A 144 -12.30 -9.87 15.54
C TRP A 144 -13.30 -10.94 16.01
N GLN A 145 -14.40 -10.56 16.66
CA GLN A 145 -15.47 -11.50 17.00
C GLN A 145 -16.12 -12.10 15.74
N GLU A 146 -16.34 -11.30 14.69
CA GLU A 146 -16.81 -11.79 13.39
C GLU A 146 -15.83 -12.78 12.75
N VAL A 147 -14.52 -12.51 12.83
CA VAL A 147 -13.49 -13.46 12.35
C VAL A 147 -13.59 -14.78 13.10
N LEU A 148 -13.63 -14.76 14.45
CA LEU A 148 -13.70 -15.97 15.25
C LEU A 148 -15.02 -16.75 15.10
N ARG A 149 -16.13 -16.07 14.81
CA ARG A 149 -17.40 -16.75 14.50
C ARG A 149 -17.29 -17.61 13.24
N ARG A 150 -16.50 -17.16 12.25
CA ARG A 150 -16.30 -17.87 10.97
C ARG A 150 -15.13 -18.86 11.03
N ARG A 151 -14.06 -18.49 11.73
CA ARG A 151 -12.84 -19.27 11.92
C ARG A 151 -12.41 -19.20 13.38
N SER A 152 -12.95 -20.10 14.19
CA SER A 152 -12.70 -20.14 15.65
C SER A 152 -11.21 -20.30 16.02
N GLY A 153 -10.38 -20.85 15.12
CA GLY A 153 -8.94 -21.00 15.30
C GLY A 153 -8.08 -19.83 14.80
N ASP A 154 -8.66 -18.69 14.39
CA ASP A 154 -7.88 -17.56 13.89
C ASP A 154 -7.04 -16.92 15.01
N ARG A 155 -5.73 -17.17 14.96
CA ARG A 155 -4.78 -16.70 15.98
C ARG A 155 -4.66 -15.17 16.03
N ARG A 156 -4.81 -14.47 14.89
CA ARG A 156 -4.70 -13.00 14.84
C ARG A 156 -5.89 -12.37 15.56
N ALA A 157 -7.09 -12.89 15.31
CA ALA A 157 -8.30 -12.42 15.97
C ALA A 157 -8.31 -12.73 17.48
N ALA A 158 -7.94 -13.96 17.87
CA ALA A 158 -7.83 -14.33 19.28
C ALA A 158 -6.81 -13.47 20.04
N SER A 159 -5.67 -13.19 19.40
CA SER A 159 -4.63 -12.30 19.96
C SER A 159 -5.13 -10.85 20.07
N GLY A 160 -5.89 -10.37 19.08
CA GLY A 160 -6.47 -9.03 19.08
C GLY A 160 -7.44 -8.80 20.23
N LEU A 161 -8.39 -9.72 20.43
CA LEU A 161 -9.31 -9.66 21.58
C LEU A 161 -8.57 -9.74 22.92
N SER A 162 -7.58 -10.63 23.03
CA SER A 162 -6.77 -10.72 24.25
C SER A 162 -6.03 -9.42 24.58
N ARG A 163 -5.63 -8.63 23.58
CA ARG A 163 -5.01 -7.31 23.80
C ARG A 163 -6.02 -6.30 24.31
N LEU A 164 -7.23 -6.29 23.76
CA LEU A 164 -8.32 -5.42 24.22
C LEU A 164 -8.72 -5.72 25.67
N ASP A 165 -8.79 -6.99 26.05
CA ASP A 165 -9.25 -7.40 27.38
C ASP A 165 -8.22 -7.10 28.49
N ARG A 166 -6.94 -7.04 28.14
CA ARG A 166 -5.86 -6.74 29.10
C ARG A 166 -5.73 -5.25 29.44
N ASP A 167 -6.24 -4.40 28.57
CA ASP A 167 -6.17 -2.95 28.71
C ASP A 167 -7.55 -2.39 28.38
N PRO A 168 -8.51 -2.39 29.32
CA PRO A 168 -9.90 -2.03 29.05
C PRO A 168 -10.11 -0.55 28.68
N GLY A 169 -9.10 0.31 28.85
CA GLY A 169 -9.20 1.77 28.75
C GLY A 169 -9.03 2.46 30.09
#